data_AF-B7ML81-F1
#
_entry.id   AF-B7ML81-F1
#
_cell.length_a   1.000
_cell.length_b   1.000
_cell.length_c   1.000
_cell.angle_alpha   90.00
_cell.angle_beta   90.00
_cell.angle_gamma   90.00
#
_symmetry.space_group_name_H-M   'P 1'
#
loop_
_entity.id
_entity.type
_entity.pdbx_description
1 polymer ?
#
loop_
_entity_poly.entity_id
_entity_poly.type
_entity_poly.pdbx_seq_one_letter_code
_entity_poly.pdbx_strand_id
1 'polypeptide(L)'
;MSDTNYAVIYDLHSHTTASDGCLTPEALVHRAVEMRVGTLAITDHDTTAAIAPAREEISRSGLALNLIPGVEISTVWENHEIHIVGLNIDITHPLMCEFLAQQTERRNQRAQLIAERLEKAQIPGALEGAQRLAQGGAVTRGHFARFLVECGKASSMADVFKKYLARGKTGYVPPQWCTIEQSIDVIHHSGGKAVLAHPGRYNLSAKWLKRLVAHFAEHHGDAMEVAQCQQSPNERTQLATLARQHHLWASQGSDFHQPCPWIELGRKLWLPAGVEGVWQLWEQPQNTTEREL
;
A
#
# COMPACT_ATOMS: atom_id res chain seq x y z
N MET A 1 12.18 35.71 12.84
CA MET A 1 11.01 34.84 12.65
C MET A 1 11.46 33.45 13.04
N SER A 2 10.83 32.83 14.04
CA SER A 2 11.31 31.57 14.59
C SER A 2 11.16 30.46 13.55
N ASP A 3 12.27 30.03 12.96
CA ASP A 3 12.38 28.77 12.22
C ASP A 3 12.04 27.63 13.17
N THR A 4 10.74 27.35 13.26
CA THR A 4 10.23 26.23 14.01
C THR A 4 10.40 25.05 13.07
N ASN A 5 11.58 24.42 13.12
CA ASN A 5 11.91 23.25 12.32
C ASN A 5 11.05 22.09 12.83
N TYR A 6 9.77 22.05 12.43
CA TYR A 6 8.87 20.95 12.78
C TYR A 6 9.41 19.68 12.15
N ALA A 7 9.37 18.57 12.91
CA ALA A 7 9.75 17.27 12.38
C ALA A 7 8.92 16.95 11.14
N VAL A 8 9.59 16.59 10.04
CA VAL A 8 8.96 16.18 8.78
C VAL A 8 8.12 14.93 9.05
N ILE A 9 6.82 14.99 8.71
CA ILE A 9 5.94 13.82 8.76
C ILE A 9 6.09 13.06 7.45
N TYR A 10 6.48 11.80 7.55
CA TYR A 10 6.50 10.83 6.45
C TYR A 10 5.20 10.03 6.48
N ASP A 11 4.49 10.00 5.36
CA ASP A 11 3.37 9.09 5.14
C ASP A 11 3.66 8.28 3.88
N LEU A 12 4.17 7.06 4.06
CA LEU A 12 4.73 6.25 2.98
C LEU A 12 3.75 5.16 2.50
N HIS A 13 2.46 5.32 2.79
CA HIS A 13 1.43 4.40 2.29
C HIS A 13 0.09 5.13 2.15
N SER A 14 -0.31 5.39 0.91
CA SER A 14 -1.58 6.05 0.59
C SER A 14 -2.08 5.69 -0.80
N HIS A 15 -3.40 5.77 -0.99
CA HIS A 15 -4.10 5.33 -2.19
C HIS A 15 -4.90 6.46 -2.83
N THR A 16 -4.99 6.43 -4.16
CA THR A 16 -5.74 7.38 -4.98
C THR A 16 -6.83 6.66 -5.77
N THR A 17 -7.58 7.40 -6.57
CA THR A 17 -8.52 6.82 -7.56
C THR A 17 -7.83 6.03 -8.68
N ALA A 18 -6.49 6.00 -8.77
CA ALA A 18 -5.81 5.09 -9.68
C ALA A 18 -5.97 3.62 -9.24
N SER A 19 -6.20 3.37 -7.95
CA SER A 19 -6.67 2.09 -7.43
C SER A 19 -7.99 2.27 -6.66
N ASP A 20 -8.04 2.00 -5.36
CA ASP A 20 -9.27 2.05 -4.55
C ASP A 20 -9.29 3.16 -3.50
N GLY A 21 -8.47 4.18 -3.64
CA GLY A 21 -8.69 5.46 -2.98
C GLY A 21 -9.96 6.17 -3.46
N CYS A 22 -10.32 7.25 -2.78
CA CYS A 22 -11.45 8.12 -3.11
C CYS A 22 -11.00 9.53 -3.55
N LEU A 23 -9.73 9.87 -3.39
CA LEU A 23 -9.17 11.14 -3.82
C LEU A 23 -8.37 10.95 -5.11
N THR A 24 -8.50 11.89 -6.04
CA THR A 24 -7.61 11.92 -7.21
C THR A 24 -6.16 12.18 -6.76
N PRO A 25 -5.15 11.88 -7.59
CA PRO A 25 -3.76 12.17 -7.26
C PRO A 25 -3.54 13.64 -6.87
N GLU A 26 -4.22 14.57 -7.55
CA GLU A 26 -4.18 16.01 -7.25
C GLU A 26 -4.80 16.32 -5.90
N ALA A 27 -6.02 15.82 -5.63
CA ALA A 27 -6.69 16.05 -4.35
C ALA A 27 -5.90 15.46 -3.18
N LEU A 28 -5.22 14.33 -3.38
CA LEU A 28 -4.40 13.68 -2.36
C LEU A 28 -3.18 14.54 -1.97
N VAL A 29 -2.45 15.12 -2.95
CA VAL A 29 -1.27 15.95 -2.62
C VAL A 29 -1.65 17.24 -1.91
N HIS A 30 -2.80 17.85 -2.26
CA HIS A 30 -3.35 18.99 -1.51
C HIS A 30 -3.73 18.59 -0.08
N ARG A 31 -4.43 17.46 0.08
CA ARG A 31 -4.78 16.89 1.39
C ARG A 31 -3.54 16.65 2.25
N ALA A 32 -2.46 16.13 1.68
CA ALA A 32 -1.22 15.87 2.39
C ALA A 32 -0.62 17.16 2.98
N VAL A 33 -0.59 18.24 2.18
CA VAL A 33 -0.12 19.56 2.62
C VAL A 33 -1.03 20.14 3.71
N GLU A 34 -2.37 20.05 3.55
CA GLU A 34 -3.34 20.46 4.58
C GLU A 34 -3.09 19.75 5.91
N MET A 35 -2.72 18.47 5.85
CA MET A 35 -2.39 17.62 7.00
C MET A 35 -0.95 17.77 7.49
N ARG A 36 -0.17 18.70 6.91
CA ARG A 36 1.24 18.98 7.23
C ARG A 36 2.18 17.78 7.04
N VAL A 37 1.83 16.89 6.11
CA VAL A 37 2.74 15.85 5.62
C VAL A 37 3.82 16.52 4.79
N GLY A 38 5.09 16.23 5.09
CA GLY A 38 6.22 16.79 4.34
C GLY A 38 6.76 15.83 3.28
N THR A 39 6.66 14.53 3.51
CA THR A 39 6.98 13.48 2.54
C THR A 39 5.82 12.49 2.42
N LEU A 40 5.28 12.35 1.21
CA LEU A 40 4.19 11.44 0.88
C LEU A 40 4.67 10.38 -0.10
N ALA A 41 4.29 9.12 0.08
CA ALA A 41 4.32 8.12 -0.99
C ALA A 41 2.90 7.78 -1.44
N ILE A 42 2.71 7.78 -2.76
CA ILE A 42 1.53 7.18 -3.38
C ILE A 42 1.89 5.73 -3.70
N THR A 43 1.10 4.79 -3.20
CA THR A 43 1.36 3.35 -3.26
C THR A 43 0.11 2.61 -3.71
N ASP A 44 -0.51 3.09 -4.78
CA ASP A 44 -1.72 2.48 -5.34
C ASP A 44 -1.52 0.98 -5.63
N HIS A 45 -2.59 0.21 -5.48
CA HIS A 45 -2.56 -1.24 -5.68
C HIS A 45 -2.22 -1.63 -7.12
N ASP A 46 -1.05 -2.27 -7.30
CA ASP A 46 -0.54 -2.81 -8.57
C ASP A 46 -0.52 -1.79 -9.73
N THR A 47 -0.39 -0.50 -9.45
CA THR A 47 -0.30 0.55 -10.48
C THR A 47 0.48 1.76 -10.00
N THR A 48 1.15 2.44 -10.92
CA THR A 48 1.88 3.71 -10.69
C THR A 48 1.23 4.88 -11.44
N ALA A 49 0.02 4.69 -11.98
CA ALA A 49 -0.65 5.67 -12.84
C ALA A 49 -0.89 7.04 -12.18
N ALA A 50 -0.99 7.08 -10.84
CA ALA A 50 -1.18 8.30 -10.08
C ALA A 50 0.10 9.16 -9.92
N ILE A 51 1.29 8.58 -10.11
CA ILE A 51 2.54 9.25 -9.75
C ILE A 51 2.81 10.47 -10.63
N ALA A 52 2.66 10.35 -11.96
CA ALA A 52 2.93 11.46 -12.88
C ALA A 52 1.96 12.65 -12.67
N PRO A 53 0.62 12.46 -12.64
CA PRO A 53 -0.32 13.55 -12.34
C PRO A 53 -0.07 14.22 -10.98
N ALA A 54 0.26 13.44 -9.94
CA ALA A 54 0.59 13.99 -8.63
C ALA A 54 1.85 14.89 -8.68
N ARG A 55 2.90 14.47 -9.40
CA ARG A 55 4.12 15.27 -9.58
C ARG A 55 3.83 16.56 -10.34
N GLU A 56 3.05 16.48 -11.41
CA GLU A 56 2.63 17.63 -12.20
C GLU A 56 1.86 18.62 -11.33
N GLU A 57 0.93 18.14 -10.50
CA GLU A 57 0.15 19.00 -9.60
C GLU A 57 1.01 19.69 -8.54
N ILE A 58 1.93 18.94 -7.90
CA ILE A 58 2.86 19.50 -6.92
C ILE A 58 3.66 20.64 -7.55
N SER A 59 4.20 20.43 -8.77
CA SER A 59 4.96 21.45 -9.48
C SER A 59 4.08 22.63 -9.90
N ARG A 60 2.89 22.37 -10.46
CA ARG A 60 1.97 23.38 -10.98
C ARG A 60 1.44 24.30 -9.87
N SER A 61 1.13 23.74 -8.71
CA SER A 61 0.60 24.46 -7.55
C SER A 61 1.68 24.96 -6.57
N GLY A 62 2.95 24.63 -6.82
CA GLY A 62 4.07 25.03 -5.95
C GLY A 62 3.98 24.45 -4.54
N LEU A 63 3.50 23.21 -4.41
CA LEU A 63 3.32 22.56 -3.11
C LEU A 63 4.67 22.20 -2.51
N ALA A 64 4.89 22.58 -1.24
CA ALA A 64 6.06 22.16 -0.46
C ALA A 64 5.89 20.71 0.06
N LEU A 65 5.80 19.76 -0.87
CA LEU A 65 5.59 18.34 -0.60
C LEU A 65 6.60 17.51 -1.38
N ASN A 66 7.36 16.66 -0.68
CA ASN A 66 8.21 15.67 -1.32
C ASN A 66 7.37 14.43 -1.66
N LEU A 67 7.36 14.02 -2.93
CA LEU A 67 6.63 12.83 -3.38
C LEU A 67 7.59 11.67 -3.69
N ILE A 68 7.44 10.58 -2.95
CA ILE A 68 8.12 9.32 -3.20
C ILE A 68 7.26 8.48 -4.18
N PRO A 69 7.81 8.10 -5.35
CA PRO A 69 7.12 7.18 -6.25
C PRO A 69 7.03 5.81 -5.58
N GLY A 70 5.83 5.24 -5.51
CA GLY A 70 5.62 3.93 -4.92
C GLY A 70 4.50 3.14 -5.60
N VAL A 71 4.33 1.92 -5.13
CA VAL A 71 3.29 0.97 -5.55
C VAL A 71 3.06 -0.02 -4.43
N GLU A 72 1.83 -0.48 -4.22
CA GLU A 72 1.54 -1.62 -3.34
C GLU A 72 1.25 -2.86 -4.19
N ILE A 73 2.21 -3.79 -4.26
CA ILE A 73 2.10 -5.01 -5.06
C ILE A 73 1.32 -6.06 -4.28
N SER A 74 0.27 -6.58 -4.90
CA SER A 74 -0.48 -7.72 -4.37
C SER A 74 0.34 -9.01 -4.54
N THR A 75 0.56 -9.73 -3.45
CA THR A 75 1.28 -11.01 -3.45
C THR A 75 0.47 -12.10 -2.76
N VAL A 76 0.88 -13.35 -2.95
CA VAL A 76 0.35 -14.48 -2.21
C VAL A 76 1.47 -15.24 -1.50
N TRP A 77 1.28 -15.50 -0.21
CA TRP A 77 2.18 -16.31 0.59
C TRP A 77 1.37 -17.30 1.43
N GLU A 78 1.58 -18.60 1.22
CA GLU A 78 0.92 -19.64 2.02
C GLU A 78 -0.61 -19.52 2.03
N ASN A 79 -1.19 -19.13 0.87
CA ASN A 79 -2.61 -18.82 0.68
C ASN A 79 -3.14 -17.60 1.48
N HIS A 80 -2.25 -16.74 1.96
CA HIS A 80 -2.58 -15.42 2.51
C HIS A 80 -2.25 -14.36 1.46
N GLU A 81 -3.18 -13.41 1.31
CA GLU A 81 -2.95 -12.21 0.50
C GLU A 81 -2.08 -11.28 1.36
N ILE A 82 -0.85 -11.06 0.91
CA ILE A 82 0.16 -10.22 1.56
C ILE A 82 0.50 -9.11 0.58
N HIS A 83 0.73 -7.90 1.07
CA HIS A 83 1.08 -6.78 0.22
C HIS A 83 2.51 -6.32 0.48
N ILE A 84 3.22 -6.04 -0.60
CA ILE A 84 4.59 -5.53 -0.57
C ILE A 84 4.60 -4.16 -1.22
N VAL A 85 4.90 -3.13 -0.43
CA VAL A 85 5.06 -1.77 -0.93
C VAL A 85 6.45 -1.61 -1.52
N GLY A 86 6.54 -1.09 -2.74
CA GLY A 86 7.76 -0.56 -3.32
C GLY A 86 7.85 0.93 -3.09
N LEU A 87 8.95 1.41 -2.51
CA LEU A 87 9.23 2.83 -2.31
C LEU A 87 10.42 3.28 -3.15
N ASN A 88 10.35 4.53 -3.62
CA ASN A 88 11.39 5.18 -4.42
C ASN A 88 11.76 4.40 -5.69
N ILE A 89 10.75 3.84 -6.36
CA ILE A 89 10.91 3.05 -7.58
C ILE A 89 11.05 3.95 -8.82
N ASP A 90 11.78 3.47 -9.82
CA ASP A 90 11.68 3.98 -11.19
C ASP A 90 10.39 3.42 -11.84
N ILE A 91 9.38 4.28 -11.93
CA ILE A 91 8.06 3.98 -12.52
C ILE A 91 8.12 3.74 -14.03
N THR A 92 9.26 4.02 -14.68
CA THR A 92 9.47 3.78 -16.12
C THR A 92 10.35 2.58 -16.42
N HIS A 93 10.87 1.90 -15.39
CA HIS A 93 11.73 0.75 -15.56
C HIS A 93 10.99 -0.38 -16.30
N PRO A 94 11.52 -0.92 -17.43
CA PRO A 94 10.79 -1.87 -18.28
C PRO A 94 10.24 -3.09 -17.54
N LEU A 95 11.03 -3.67 -16.63
CA LEU A 95 10.60 -4.83 -15.83
C LEU A 95 9.44 -4.47 -14.87
N MET A 96 9.42 -3.27 -14.30
CA MET A 96 8.33 -2.82 -13.43
C MET A 96 7.05 -2.61 -14.25
N CYS A 97 7.17 -1.94 -15.41
CA CYS A 97 6.03 -1.73 -16.32
C CYS A 97 5.42 -3.06 -16.79
N GLU A 98 6.25 -4.00 -17.23
CA GLU A 98 5.78 -5.33 -17.66
C GLU A 98 5.12 -6.10 -16.50
N PHE A 99 5.74 -6.07 -15.32
CA PHE A 99 5.22 -6.75 -14.15
C PHE A 99 3.84 -6.22 -13.71
N LEU A 100 3.68 -4.89 -13.64
CA LEU A 100 2.41 -4.27 -13.27
C LEU A 100 1.32 -4.49 -14.33
N ALA A 101 1.68 -4.58 -15.61
CA ALA A 101 0.76 -4.99 -16.66
C ALA A 101 0.23 -6.42 -16.44
N GLN A 102 1.10 -7.37 -16.05
CA GLN A 102 0.70 -8.74 -15.71
C GLN A 102 -0.19 -8.78 -14.45
N GLN A 103 0.12 -7.98 -13.43
CA GLN A 103 -0.72 -7.87 -12.22
C GLN A 103 -2.10 -7.28 -12.54
N THR A 104 -2.17 -6.29 -13.44
CA THR A 104 -3.42 -5.71 -13.94
C THR A 104 -4.28 -6.78 -14.61
N GLU A 105 -3.69 -7.64 -15.45
CA GLU A 105 -4.41 -8.73 -16.10
C GLU A 105 -4.97 -9.74 -15.07
N ARG A 106 -4.14 -10.16 -14.09
CA ARG A 106 -4.59 -11.04 -12.99
C ARG A 106 -5.75 -10.43 -12.21
N ARG A 107 -5.71 -9.11 -12.00
CA ARG A 107 -6.74 -8.36 -11.29
C ARG A 107 -8.06 -8.33 -12.06
N ASN A 108 -8.01 -8.09 -13.37
CA ASN A 108 -9.19 -8.13 -14.24
C ASN A 108 -9.83 -9.51 -14.27
N GLN A 109 -9.02 -10.57 -14.41
CA GLN A 109 -9.50 -11.96 -14.36
C GLN A 109 -10.15 -12.28 -13.01
N ARG A 110 -9.53 -11.87 -11.90
CA ARG A 110 -10.09 -12.05 -10.57
C ARG A 110 -11.41 -11.28 -10.38
N ALA A 111 -11.52 -10.06 -10.90
CA ALA A 111 -12.74 -9.25 -10.83
C ALA A 111 -13.91 -9.95 -11.54
N GLN A 112 -13.67 -10.50 -12.74
CA GLN A 112 -14.66 -11.29 -13.47
C GLN A 112 -15.16 -12.48 -12.65
N LEU A 113 -14.25 -13.25 -12.05
CA LEU A 113 -14.60 -14.39 -11.21
C LEU A 113 -15.37 -14.00 -9.93
N ILE A 114 -15.05 -12.84 -9.33
CA ILE A 114 -15.79 -12.31 -8.17
C ILE A 114 -17.22 -12.01 -8.58
N ALA A 115 -17.41 -11.33 -9.71
CA ALA A 115 -18.72 -10.99 -10.24
C ALA A 115 -19.55 -12.24 -10.53
N GLU A 116 -18.98 -13.26 -11.17
CA GLU A 116 -19.67 -14.55 -11.41
C GLU A 116 -20.12 -15.23 -10.12
N ARG A 117 -19.32 -15.16 -9.05
CA ARG A 117 -19.69 -15.73 -7.74
C ARG A 117 -20.79 -14.91 -7.05
N LEU A 118 -20.81 -13.60 -7.23
CA LEU A 118 -21.86 -12.72 -6.71
C LEU A 118 -23.17 -12.89 -7.49
N GLU A 119 -23.11 -13.02 -8.80
CA GLU A 119 -24.24 -13.33 -9.68
C GLU A 119 -24.95 -14.62 -9.24
N LYS A 120 -24.18 -15.70 -9.04
CA LYS A 120 -24.70 -16.98 -8.50
C LYS A 120 -25.38 -16.84 -7.14
N ALA A 121 -24.98 -15.83 -6.36
CA ALA A 121 -25.58 -15.49 -5.07
C ALA A 121 -26.75 -14.48 -5.18
N GLN A 122 -27.30 -14.28 -6.37
CA GLN A 122 -28.42 -13.35 -6.64
C GLN A 122 -28.05 -11.88 -6.34
N ILE A 123 -26.81 -11.50 -6.69
CA ILE A 123 -26.30 -10.13 -6.62
C ILE A 123 -25.74 -9.77 -8.00
N PRO A 124 -26.62 -9.46 -8.98
CA PRO A 124 -26.20 -9.19 -10.35
C PRO A 124 -25.55 -7.82 -10.51
N GLY A 125 -24.80 -7.63 -11.61
CA GLY A 125 -24.23 -6.34 -12.00
C GLY A 125 -23.01 -5.91 -11.17
N ALA A 126 -22.36 -6.86 -10.48
CA ALA A 126 -21.30 -6.56 -9.55
C ALA A 126 -20.02 -6.04 -10.22
N LEU A 127 -19.70 -6.53 -11.43
CA LEU A 127 -18.51 -6.08 -12.16
C LEU A 127 -18.68 -4.64 -12.63
N GLU A 128 -19.82 -4.35 -13.25
CA GLU A 128 -20.19 -3.03 -13.77
C GLU A 128 -20.26 -2.02 -12.62
N GLY A 129 -20.83 -2.42 -11.48
CA GLY A 129 -20.83 -1.62 -10.27
C GLY A 129 -19.42 -1.31 -9.76
N ALA A 130 -18.55 -2.32 -9.68
CA ALA A 130 -17.17 -2.14 -9.25
C ALA A 130 -16.37 -1.26 -10.21
N GLN A 131 -16.50 -1.46 -11.53
CA GLN A 131 -15.83 -0.65 -12.56
C GLN A 131 -16.29 0.81 -12.55
N ARG A 132 -17.60 1.06 -12.38
CA ARG A 132 -18.14 2.41 -12.23
C ARG A 132 -17.54 3.13 -11.02
N LEU A 133 -17.39 2.43 -9.92
CA LEU A 133 -16.80 2.98 -8.68
C LEU A 133 -15.28 3.16 -8.77
N ALA A 134 -14.60 2.40 -9.63
CA ALA A 134 -13.16 2.54 -9.88
C ALA A 134 -12.85 3.72 -10.83
N GLN A 135 -13.83 4.22 -11.60
CA GLN A 135 -13.67 5.40 -12.47
C GLN A 135 -12.46 5.32 -13.44
N GLY A 136 -12.16 4.13 -13.95
CA GLY A 136 -11.01 3.88 -14.83
C GLY A 136 -9.72 3.46 -14.10
N GLY A 137 -9.70 3.50 -12.77
CA GLY A 137 -8.65 2.92 -11.93
C GLY A 137 -8.72 1.39 -11.83
N ALA A 138 -7.73 0.82 -11.15
CA ALA A 138 -7.61 -0.62 -10.95
C ALA A 138 -8.74 -1.17 -10.06
N VAL A 139 -9.48 -2.16 -10.56
CA VAL A 139 -10.59 -2.74 -9.80
C VAL A 139 -10.06 -3.62 -8.65
N THR A 140 -10.25 -3.18 -7.41
CA THR A 140 -9.97 -3.99 -6.20
C THR A 140 -11.24 -4.56 -5.57
N ARG A 141 -11.07 -5.38 -4.53
CA ARG A 141 -12.18 -5.83 -3.67
C ARG A 141 -12.87 -4.66 -2.95
N GLY A 142 -12.17 -3.54 -2.75
CA GLY A 142 -12.73 -2.31 -2.20
C GLY A 142 -13.89 -1.78 -3.05
N HIS A 143 -13.78 -1.81 -4.37
CA HIS A 143 -14.88 -1.38 -5.26
C HIS A 143 -16.10 -2.31 -5.20
N PHE A 144 -15.88 -3.63 -5.21
CA PHE A 144 -16.97 -4.59 -4.99
C PHE A 144 -17.64 -4.38 -3.63
N ALA A 145 -16.86 -4.07 -2.59
CA ALA A 145 -17.41 -3.80 -1.27
C ALA A 145 -18.26 -2.52 -1.24
N ARG A 146 -17.80 -1.44 -1.89
CA ARG A 146 -18.61 -0.22 -2.06
C ARG A 146 -19.90 -0.50 -2.82
N PHE A 147 -19.85 -1.29 -3.90
CA PHE A 147 -21.04 -1.72 -4.64
C PHE A 147 -22.03 -2.51 -3.76
N LEU A 148 -21.53 -3.45 -2.94
CA LEU A 148 -22.36 -4.22 -2.01
C LEU A 148 -23.04 -3.35 -0.94
N VAL A 149 -22.40 -2.27 -0.54
CA VAL A 149 -23.01 -1.26 0.33
C VAL A 149 -24.05 -0.45 -0.43
N GLU A 150 -23.73 0.03 -1.64
CA GLU A 150 -24.63 0.82 -2.51
C GLU A 150 -25.93 0.07 -2.82
N CYS A 151 -25.87 -1.24 -3.07
CA CYS A 151 -27.05 -2.07 -3.32
C CYS A 151 -27.71 -2.66 -2.05
N GLY A 152 -27.32 -2.18 -0.86
CA GLY A 152 -27.98 -2.50 0.41
C GLY A 152 -27.71 -3.89 0.97
N LYS A 153 -26.69 -4.61 0.49
CA LYS A 153 -26.32 -5.96 0.98
C LYS A 153 -25.51 -5.91 2.28
N ALA A 154 -24.88 -4.76 2.58
CA ALA A 154 -24.16 -4.51 3.81
C ALA A 154 -24.25 -3.03 4.20
N SER A 155 -24.04 -2.71 5.48
CA SER A 155 -24.13 -1.34 6.00
C SER A 155 -22.79 -0.58 6.03
N SER A 156 -21.67 -1.29 5.86
CA SER A 156 -20.32 -0.71 5.88
C SER A 156 -19.32 -1.64 5.21
N MET A 157 -18.14 -1.11 4.88
CA MET A 157 -17.02 -1.90 4.33
C MET A 157 -16.63 -3.07 5.26
N ALA A 158 -16.59 -2.83 6.57
CA ALA A 158 -16.28 -3.87 7.55
C ALA A 158 -17.35 -4.98 7.57
N ASP A 159 -18.62 -4.61 7.46
CA ASP A 159 -19.73 -5.57 7.37
C ASP A 159 -19.69 -6.37 6.06
N VAL A 160 -19.26 -5.76 4.95
CA VAL A 160 -18.99 -6.47 3.70
C VAL A 160 -17.95 -7.56 3.94
N PHE A 161 -16.73 -7.23 4.39
CA PHE A 161 -15.68 -8.24 4.54
C PHE A 161 -15.98 -9.31 5.60
N LYS A 162 -16.91 -9.05 6.52
CA LYS A 162 -17.43 -10.05 7.46
C LYS A 162 -18.34 -11.09 6.78
N LYS A 163 -19.11 -10.67 5.76
CA LYS A 163 -20.19 -11.46 5.12
C LYS A 163 -19.87 -11.95 3.70
N TYR A 164 -19.03 -11.20 2.98
CA TYR A 164 -18.73 -11.33 1.56
C TYR A 164 -17.22 -11.12 1.32
N LEU A 165 -16.72 -11.51 0.16
CA LEU A 165 -15.38 -11.21 -0.39
C LEU A 165 -14.15 -11.68 0.42
N ALA A 166 -14.33 -12.15 1.65
CA ALA A 166 -13.30 -12.74 2.49
C ALA A 166 -13.28 -14.27 2.38
N ARG A 167 -12.17 -14.92 2.77
CA ARG A 167 -12.01 -16.37 2.64
C ARG A 167 -13.19 -17.12 3.28
N GLY A 168 -13.80 -18.02 2.50
CA GLY A 168 -14.98 -18.80 2.92
C GLY A 168 -16.31 -18.02 2.90
N LYS A 169 -16.33 -16.80 2.39
CA LYS A 169 -17.53 -15.95 2.25
C LYS A 169 -17.98 -15.85 0.79
N THR A 170 -19.22 -15.42 0.60
CA THR A 170 -19.83 -15.23 -0.73
C THR A 170 -19.03 -14.24 -1.57
N GLY A 171 -18.82 -14.55 -2.86
CA GLY A 171 -18.06 -13.71 -3.78
C GLY A 171 -16.53 -13.78 -3.62
N TYR A 172 -16.00 -14.46 -2.61
CA TYR A 172 -14.54 -14.61 -2.47
C TYR A 172 -13.97 -15.43 -3.62
N VAL A 173 -12.86 -14.98 -4.20
CA VAL A 173 -12.05 -15.72 -5.17
C VAL A 173 -10.62 -15.77 -4.63
N PRO A 174 -10.01 -16.98 -4.52
CA PRO A 174 -8.62 -17.12 -4.17
C PRO A 174 -7.73 -16.28 -5.11
N PRO A 175 -6.85 -15.43 -4.58
CA PRO A 175 -5.96 -14.65 -5.44
C PRO A 175 -4.94 -15.54 -6.14
N GLN A 176 -4.64 -15.21 -7.41
CA GLN A 176 -3.52 -15.77 -8.17
C GLN A 176 -2.51 -14.66 -8.44
N TRP A 177 -1.93 -14.14 -7.36
CA TRP A 177 -0.94 -13.09 -7.41
C TRP A 177 0.47 -13.65 -7.62
N CYS A 178 1.43 -12.76 -7.88
CA CYS A 178 2.85 -13.07 -7.78
C CYS A 178 3.27 -13.51 -6.37
N THR A 179 4.46 -14.07 -6.24
CA THR A 179 5.05 -14.38 -4.93
C THR A 179 5.70 -13.13 -4.31
N ILE A 180 6.02 -13.21 -3.02
CA ILE A 180 6.72 -12.12 -2.31
C ILE A 180 8.09 -11.86 -2.97
N GLU A 181 8.83 -12.90 -3.29
CA GLU A 181 10.16 -12.85 -3.90
C GLU A 181 10.11 -12.12 -5.25
N GLN A 182 9.17 -12.48 -6.12
CA GLN A 182 9.00 -11.81 -7.42
C GLN A 182 8.71 -10.30 -7.26
N SER A 183 7.94 -9.93 -6.22
CA SER A 183 7.67 -8.52 -5.94
C SER A 183 8.91 -7.78 -5.42
N ILE A 184 9.72 -8.42 -4.55
CA ILE A 184 10.98 -7.84 -4.06
C ILE A 184 11.94 -7.63 -5.24
N ASP A 185 12.11 -8.66 -6.07
CA ASP A 185 12.99 -8.62 -7.23
C ASP A 185 12.65 -7.44 -8.14
N VAL A 186 11.39 -7.28 -8.55
CA VAL A 186 11.02 -6.19 -9.48
C VAL A 186 11.17 -4.80 -8.84
N ILE A 187 10.91 -4.67 -7.53
CA ILE A 187 11.13 -3.42 -6.79
C ILE A 187 12.63 -3.08 -6.79
N HIS A 188 13.50 -4.04 -6.50
CA HIS A 188 14.95 -3.82 -6.51
C HIS A 188 15.49 -3.51 -7.91
N HIS A 189 15.02 -4.20 -8.95
CA HIS A 189 15.43 -3.91 -10.33
C HIS A 189 15.04 -2.50 -10.77
N SER A 190 13.95 -1.94 -10.23
CA SER A 190 13.57 -0.53 -10.45
C SER A 190 14.28 0.46 -9.51
N GLY A 191 15.27 0.01 -8.74
CA GLY A 191 16.07 0.84 -7.83
C GLY A 191 15.37 1.18 -6.50
N GLY A 192 14.17 0.66 -6.27
CA GLY A 192 13.38 0.94 -5.07
C GLY A 192 13.73 0.05 -3.87
N LYS A 193 12.95 0.21 -2.81
CA LYS A 193 13.02 -0.55 -1.56
C LYS A 193 11.71 -1.27 -1.29
N ALA A 194 11.81 -2.56 -1.01
CA ALA A 194 10.67 -3.42 -0.74
C ALA A 194 10.30 -3.36 0.75
N VAL A 195 9.01 -3.15 1.02
CA VAL A 195 8.47 -2.96 2.36
C VAL A 195 7.31 -3.93 2.59
N LEU A 196 7.39 -4.74 3.65
CA LEU A 196 6.25 -5.54 4.09
C LEU A 196 5.16 -4.61 4.66
N ALA A 197 4.04 -4.49 3.94
CA ALA A 197 2.97 -3.57 4.30
C ALA A 197 2.08 -4.12 5.42
N HIS A 198 1.63 -3.22 6.29
CA HIS A 198 0.65 -3.39 7.38
C HIS A 198 0.57 -4.81 8.00
N PRO A 199 1.69 -5.39 8.47
CA PRO A 199 1.74 -6.80 8.88
C PRO A 199 0.78 -7.17 10.02
N GLY A 200 0.35 -6.19 10.83
CA GLY A 200 -0.66 -6.37 11.86
C GLY A 200 -2.10 -6.60 11.35
N ARG A 201 -2.39 -6.29 10.07
CA ARG A 201 -3.74 -6.37 9.48
C ARG A 201 -4.10 -7.72 8.86
N TYR A 202 -3.13 -8.62 8.69
CA TYR A 202 -3.36 -9.92 8.04
C TYR A 202 -4.14 -10.95 8.89
N ASN A 203 -4.51 -10.60 10.14
CA ASN A 203 -5.16 -11.51 11.09
C ASN A 203 -4.40 -12.84 11.29
N LEU A 204 -3.06 -12.77 11.24
CA LEU A 204 -2.18 -13.89 11.48
C LEU A 204 -1.96 -14.09 12.98
N SER A 205 -1.86 -15.35 13.42
CA SER A 205 -1.32 -15.63 14.75
C SER A 205 0.11 -15.12 14.87
N ALA A 206 0.58 -14.85 16.09
CA ALA A 206 1.96 -14.40 16.34
C ALA A 206 3.03 -15.33 15.72
N LYS A 207 2.79 -16.65 15.70
CA LYS A 207 3.69 -17.63 15.07
C LYS A 207 3.76 -17.43 13.55
N TRP A 208 2.61 -17.25 12.91
CA TRP A 208 2.53 -17.05 11.47
C TRP A 208 3.09 -15.69 11.05
N LEU A 209 2.84 -14.64 11.83
CA LEU A 209 3.43 -13.32 11.59
C LEU A 209 4.96 -13.37 11.65
N LYS A 210 5.54 -14.01 12.67
CA LYS A 210 7.00 -14.22 12.75
C LYS A 210 7.54 -14.95 11.52
N ARG A 211 6.84 -15.98 11.06
CA ARG A 211 7.23 -16.75 9.87
C ARG A 211 7.17 -15.91 8.60
N LEU A 212 6.15 -15.06 8.46
CA LEU A 212 6.03 -14.13 7.33
C LEU A 212 7.20 -13.13 7.30
N VAL A 213 7.49 -12.49 8.44
CA VAL A 213 8.59 -11.52 8.53
C VAL A 213 9.95 -12.19 8.27
N ALA A 214 10.17 -13.38 8.83
CA ALA A 214 11.37 -14.16 8.57
C ALA A 214 11.53 -14.48 7.08
N HIS A 215 10.48 -15.02 6.45
CA HIS A 215 10.49 -15.32 5.02
C HIS A 215 10.77 -14.07 4.16
N PHE A 216 10.09 -12.96 4.44
CA PHE A 216 10.32 -11.69 3.74
C PHE A 216 11.78 -11.22 3.86
N ALA A 217 12.37 -11.31 5.06
CA ALA A 217 13.76 -10.93 5.30
C ALA A 217 14.78 -11.89 4.66
N GLU A 218 14.51 -13.20 4.69
CA GLU A 218 15.34 -14.25 4.05
C GLU A 218 15.41 -14.06 2.53
N HIS A 219 14.36 -13.48 1.93
CA HIS A 219 14.31 -13.09 0.52
C HIS A 219 14.71 -11.63 0.28
N HIS A 220 15.50 -11.05 1.19
CA HIS A 220 16.13 -9.73 1.03
C HIS A 220 15.17 -8.54 0.99
N GLY A 221 13.97 -8.65 1.57
CA GLY A 221 13.14 -7.47 1.81
C GLY A 221 13.85 -6.41 2.66
N ASP A 222 13.65 -5.13 2.37
CA ASP A 222 14.43 -4.05 3.01
C ASP A 222 13.80 -3.57 4.32
N ALA A 223 12.47 -3.43 4.35
CA ALA A 223 11.78 -2.80 5.46
C ALA A 223 10.44 -3.46 5.78
N MET A 224 9.85 -3.10 6.92
CA MET A 224 8.47 -3.44 7.23
C MET A 224 7.75 -2.26 7.85
N GLU A 225 6.44 -2.15 7.64
CA GLU A 225 5.65 -1.15 8.34
C GLU A 225 5.57 -1.46 9.84
N VAL A 226 6.05 -0.51 10.62
CA VAL A 226 6.03 -0.56 12.09
C VAL A 226 4.95 0.36 12.64
N ALA A 227 4.65 1.47 11.95
CA ALA A 227 3.68 2.45 12.40
C ALA A 227 2.56 2.69 11.38
N GLN A 228 1.33 2.56 11.86
CA GLN A 228 0.10 2.84 11.12
C GLN A 228 -0.88 3.70 11.94
N CYS A 229 -1.89 4.27 11.29
CA CYS A 229 -3.03 4.86 11.98
C CYS A 229 -3.73 3.82 12.87
N GLN A 230 -4.26 4.25 14.01
CA GLN A 230 -5.00 3.40 14.97
C GLN A 230 -4.29 2.13 15.44
N GLN A 231 -2.97 2.19 15.52
CA GLN A 231 -2.20 1.10 16.11
C GLN A 231 -2.18 1.18 17.63
N SER A 232 -2.29 0.04 18.31
CA SER A 232 -2.03 0.01 19.75
C SER A 232 -0.52 0.20 20.01
N PRO A 233 -0.11 0.87 21.12
CA PRO A 233 1.32 1.01 21.45
C PRO A 233 2.06 -0.31 21.59
N ASN A 234 1.38 -1.36 22.08
CA ASN A 234 1.96 -2.69 22.23
C ASN A 234 2.23 -3.35 20.87
N GLU A 235 1.28 -3.28 19.93
CA GLU A 235 1.47 -3.80 18.57
C GLU A 235 2.65 -3.11 17.88
N ARG A 236 2.75 -1.77 17.98
CA ARG A 236 3.88 -1.01 17.44
C ARG A 236 5.23 -1.48 17.99
N THR A 237 5.30 -1.69 19.30
CA THR A 237 6.52 -2.18 19.98
C THR A 237 6.88 -3.59 19.54
N GLN A 238 5.87 -4.45 19.34
CA GLN A 238 6.06 -5.82 18.84
C GLN A 238 6.59 -5.82 17.41
N LEU A 239 5.99 -5.04 16.50
CA LEU A 239 6.46 -4.93 15.11
C LEU A 239 7.89 -4.35 15.03
N ALA A 240 8.20 -3.33 15.83
CA ALA A 240 9.57 -2.79 15.92
C ALA A 240 10.58 -3.84 16.41
N THR A 241 10.17 -4.71 17.33
CA THR A 241 11.01 -5.81 17.80
C THR A 241 11.26 -6.83 16.70
N LEU A 242 10.23 -7.17 15.90
CA LEU A 242 10.39 -8.04 14.74
C LEU A 242 11.31 -7.43 13.68
N ALA A 243 11.14 -6.14 13.36
CA ALA A 243 12.01 -5.43 12.43
C ALA A 243 13.49 -5.54 12.85
N ARG A 244 13.80 -5.26 14.13
CA ARG A 244 15.16 -5.41 14.66
C ARG A 244 15.69 -6.85 14.60
N GLN A 245 14.87 -7.83 14.97
CA GLN A 245 15.27 -9.24 14.97
C GLN A 245 15.67 -9.75 13.59
N HIS A 246 15.08 -9.17 12.54
CA HIS A 246 15.34 -9.52 11.15
C HIS A 246 16.16 -8.48 10.40
N HIS A 247 16.76 -7.51 11.10
CA HIS A 247 17.57 -6.44 10.52
C HIS A 247 16.86 -5.64 9.41
N LEU A 248 15.54 -5.48 9.52
CA LEU A 248 14.72 -4.70 8.60
C LEU A 248 14.66 -3.24 9.04
N TRP A 249 14.65 -2.33 8.06
CA TRP A 249 14.29 -0.94 8.29
C TRP A 249 12.80 -0.82 8.67
N ALA A 250 12.43 0.29 9.29
CA ALA A 250 11.04 0.57 9.63
C ALA A 250 10.42 1.55 8.63
N SER A 251 9.24 1.21 8.14
CA SER A 251 8.37 2.12 7.38
C SER A 251 7.17 2.55 8.22
N GLN A 252 6.49 3.59 7.76
CA GLN A 252 5.24 4.07 8.33
C GLN A 252 4.31 4.62 7.25
N GLY A 253 3.01 4.43 7.43
CA GLY A 253 2.01 4.91 6.47
C GLY A 253 0.61 4.89 7.05
N SER A 254 -0.25 5.77 6.56
CA SER A 254 -1.64 5.88 7.01
C SER A 254 -2.52 4.78 6.43
N ASP A 255 -2.13 4.22 5.29
CA ASP A 255 -2.97 3.36 4.47
C ASP A 255 -4.29 4.07 4.09
N PHE A 256 -4.16 5.36 3.75
CA PHE A 256 -5.27 6.25 3.50
C PHE A 256 -5.95 5.92 2.16
N HIS A 257 -7.24 5.66 2.22
CA HIS A 257 -8.10 5.51 1.05
C HIS A 257 -9.15 6.61 0.93
N GLN A 258 -9.60 7.16 2.06
CA GLN A 258 -10.62 8.21 2.09
C GLN A 258 -10.60 8.94 3.43
N PRO A 259 -11.05 10.22 3.47
CA PRO A 259 -11.25 10.91 4.73
C PRO A 259 -12.19 10.16 5.65
N CYS A 260 -11.73 9.84 6.86
CA CYS A 260 -12.57 9.28 7.91
C CYS A 260 -12.05 9.72 9.29
N PRO A 261 -12.85 9.59 10.37
CA PRO A 261 -12.45 10.07 11.69
C PRO A 261 -11.17 9.44 12.25
N TRP A 262 -10.74 8.30 11.70
CA TRP A 262 -9.84 7.36 12.37
C TRP A 262 -8.58 7.00 11.55
N ILE A 263 -8.62 7.13 10.22
CA ILE A 263 -7.45 7.08 9.32
C ILE A 263 -7.40 8.42 8.59
N GLU A 264 -6.23 9.07 8.62
CA GLU A 264 -5.97 10.35 7.96
C GLU A 264 -4.48 10.46 7.66
N LEU A 265 -4.13 11.17 6.59
CA LEU A 265 -2.73 11.36 6.19
C LEU A 265 -1.89 11.92 7.36
N GLY A 266 -0.73 11.31 7.60
CA GLY A 266 0.22 11.71 8.65
C GLY A 266 -0.23 11.45 10.09
N ARG A 267 -1.46 10.96 10.33
CA ARG A 267 -2.03 10.90 11.69
C ARG A 267 -1.39 9.80 12.53
N LYS A 268 -0.76 10.21 13.64
CA LYS A 268 -0.13 9.32 14.63
C LYS A 268 0.93 8.37 14.03
N LEU A 269 1.56 8.81 12.94
CA LEU A 269 2.69 8.13 12.32
C LEU A 269 3.97 8.56 13.03
N TRP A 270 4.53 7.64 13.81
CA TRP A 270 5.83 7.79 14.44
C TRP A 270 6.45 6.43 14.69
N LEU A 271 7.76 6.34 14.47
CA LEU A 271 8.54 5.14 14.76
C LEU A 271 9.00 5.12 16.22
N PRO A 272 8.91 3.97 16.92
CA PRO A 272 9.45 3.84 18.27
C PRO A 272 10.98 3.85 18.27
N ALA A 273 11.58 4.07 19.45
CA ALA A 273 13.02 4.06 19.59
C ALA A 273 13.64 2.69 19.23
N GLY A 274 14.83 2.75 18.61
CA GLY A 274 15.64 1.58 18.25
C GLY A 274 15.29 0.93 16.91
N VAL A 275 14.43 1.55 16.09
CA VAL A 275 14.32 1.25 14.67
C VAL A 275 14.64 2.50 13.87
N GLU A 276 15.15 2.32 12.66
CA GLU A 276 15.52 3.39 11.76
C GLU A 276 14.57 3.43 10.57
N GLY A 277 14.19 4.64 10.16
CA GLY A 277 13.26 4.86 9.06
C GLY A 277 13.88 4.47 7.71
N VAL A 278 13.14 3.73 6.88
CA VAL A 278 13.58 3.29 5.55
C VAL A 278 14.02 4.44 4.64
N TRP A 279 13.50 5.65 4.87
CA TRP A 279 13.86 6.85 4.12
C TRP A 279 15.33 7.24 4.21
N GLN A 280 16.03 6.82 5.26
CA GLN A 280 17.47 7.06 5.38
C GLN A 280 18.29 6.39 4.27
N LEU A 281 17.75 5.35 3.62
CA LEU A 281 18.41 4.65 2.53
C LEU A 281 18.58 5.49 1.25
N TRP A 282 17.79 6.55 1.09
CA TRP A 282 17.85 7.43 -0.09
C TRP A 282 18.01 8.91 0.25
N GLU A 283 17.94 9.29 1.54
CA GLU A 283 18.24 10.65 1.99
C GLU A 283 19.72 10.87 2.32
N GLN A 284 20.47 9.81 2.63
CA GLN A 284 21.91 9.94 2.80
C GLN A 284 22.58 10.10 1.42
N PRO A 285 23.53 11.04 1.26
CA PRO A 285 24.35 11.08 0.05
C PRO A 285 24.99 9.72 -0.11
N GLN A 286 24.75 9.06 -1.25
CA GLN A 286 25.46 7.84 -1.59
C GLN A 286 26.95 8.18 -1.57
N ASN A 287 27.65 7.76 -0.51
CA ASN A 287 29.09 7.70 -0.54
C ASN A 287 29.45 6.63 -1.56
N THR A 288 29.49 7.01 -2.84
CA THR A 288 30.18 6.27 -3.89
C THR A 288 31.61 6.11 -3.41
N THR A 289 31.87 4.98 -2.77
CA THR A 289 33.23 4.56 -2.47
C THR A 289 33.78 4.16 -3.83
N GLU A 290 34.38 5.11 -4.54
CA GLU A 290 35.33 4.81 -5.60
C GLU A 290 36.38 3.91 -4.94
N ARG A 291 36.25 2.59 -5.16
CA ARG A 291 37.38 1.68 -4.96
C ARG A 291 38.34 2.01 -6.08
N GLU A 292 39.32 2.85 -5.75
CA GLU A 292 40.53 3.04 -6.54
C GLU A 292 41.10 1.67 -6.93
N LEU A 293 41.34 1.50 -8.23
CA LEU A 293 42.17 0.45 -8.81
C LEU A 293 43.62 0.92 -8.88
#